data_AF-A0A2D4ICM9-F1
#
_entry.id   AF-A0A2D4ICM9-F1
#
_cell.length_a   1.000
_cell.length_b   1.000
_cell.length_c   1.000
_cell.angle_alpha   90.00
_cell.angle_beta   90.00
_cell.angle_gamma   90.00
#
_symmetry.space_group_name_H-M   'P 1'
#
loop_
_entity.id
_entity.type
_entity.pdbx_description
1 polymer ?
#
loop_
_entity_poly.entity_id
_entity_poly.type
_entity_poly.pdbx_seq_one_letter_code
_entity_poly.pdbx_strand_id
1 'polypeptide(L)'
;MLEKELKLFLKDNAKDQTTLQDLWDTTKAYIRGLTITYVARKNKDKKKTTELQEKHDELEHRMQKEPQNKEIKKEREVTEHIINLTLQDEMKQNLRMVKQNYFDKLGR
;
A
#
# COMPACT_ATOMS: atom_id res chain seq x y z
N MET A 1 5.67 -14.06 -0.12
CA MET A 1 6.21 -13.62 -1.43
C MET A 1 7.68 -13.24 -1.27
N LEU A 2 7.99 -12.22 -0.47
CA LEU A 2 9.37 -11.78 -0.17
C LEU A 2 10.28 -12.89 0.36
N GLU A 3 9.81 -13.74 1.27
CA GLU A 3 10.64 -14.81 1.84
C GLU A 3 11.05 -15.85 0.78
N LYS A 4 10.16 -16.16 -0.18
CA LYS A 4 10.46 -17.06 -1.30
C LYS A 4 11.45 -16.43 -2.26
N GLU A 5 11.26 -15.15 -2.60
CA GLU A 5 12.18 -14.39 -3.45
C GLU A 5 13.56 -14.23 -2.82
N LEU A 6 13.63 -13.95 -1.51
CA LEU A 6 14.89 -13.85 -0.77
C LEU A 6 15.60 -15.19 -0.70
N LYS A 7 14.88 -16.29 -0.51
CA LYS A 7 15.43 -17.65 -0.57
C LYS A 7 16.00 -17.98 -1.96
N LEU A 8 15.30 -17.60 -3.03
CA LEU A 8 15.81 -17.76 -4.40
C LEU A 8 17.07 -16.90 -4.63
N PHE A 9 17.04 -15.62 -4.23
CA PHE A 9 18.17 -14.72 -4.32
C PHE A 9 19.41 -15.28 -3.60
N LEU A 10 19.26 -15.73 -2.35
CA LEU A 10 20.37 -16.31 -1.60
C LEU A 10 20.88 -17.60 -2.26
N LYS A 11 19.99 -18.46 -2.75
CA LYS A 11 20.37 -19.69 -3.46
C LYS A 11 21.18 -19.40 -4.73
N ASP A 12 20.81 -18.38 -5.50
CA ASP A 12 21.45 -18.07 -6.78
C ASP A 12 22.80 -17.33 -6.60
N ASN A 13 23.00 -16.67 -5.45
CA ASN A 13 24.16 -15.80 -5.20
C ASN A 13 25.16 -16.38 -4.18
N ALA A 14 24.78 -17.38 -3.38
CA ALA A 14 25.68 -18.11 -2.48
C ALA A 14 26.50 -19.16 -3.25
N LYS A 15 27.50 -18.71 -4.01
CA LYS A 15 28.48 -19.56 -4.71
C LYS A 15 29.78 -19.63 -3.91
N ASP A 16 30.60 -20.65 -4.13
CA ASP A 16 31.87 -20.88 -3.41
C ASP A 16 32.86 -19.70 -3.46
N GLN A 17 32.70 -18.83 -4.47
CA GLN A 17 33.56 -17.66 -4.69
C GLN A 17 32.99 -16.36 -4.07
N THR A 18 31.74 -16.38 -3.61
CA THR A 18 31.07 -15.22 -2.99
C THR A 18 31.46 -15.15 -1.52
N THR A 19 32.05 -14.05 -1.08
CA THR A 19 32.32 -13.87 0.35
C THR A 19 31.01 -13.65 1.11
N LEU A 20 30.98 -14.04 2.39
CA LEU A 20 29.81 -13.77 3.24
C LEU A 20 29.47 -12.28 3.31
N GLN A 21 30.50 -11.42 3.23
CA GLN A 21 30.35 -9.97 3.24
C GLN A 21 29.65 -9.47 1.96
N ASP A 22 30.10 -9.93 0.80
CA ASP A 22 29.47 -9.56 -0.49
C ASP A 22 28.01 -10.05 -0.55
N LEU A 23 27.75 -11.26 -0.07
CA LEU A 23 26.39 -11.81 0.00
C LEU A 23 25.49 -10.98 0.95
N TRP A 24 26.02 -10.55 2.09
CA TRP A 24 25.29 -9.70 3.03
C TRP A 24 25.02 -8.29 2.48
N ASP A 25 26.03 -7.67 1.87
CA ASP A 25 25.92 -6.31 1.32
C ASP A 25 24.93 -6.26 0.15
N THR A 26 24.99 -7.25 -0.74
CA THR A 26 24.03 -7.38 -1.86
C THR A 26 22.62 -7.69 -1.37
N THR A 27 22.45 -8.55 -0.37
CA THR A 27 21.15 -8.84 0.25
C THR A 27 20.54 -7.58 0.86
N LYS A 28 21.31 -6.78 1.60
CA LYS A 28 20.84 -5.50 2.16
C LYS A 28 20.42 -4.53 1.05
N ALA A 29 21.21 -4.42 -0.03
CA ALA A 29 20.87 -3.55 -1.16
C ALA A 29 19.54 -3.97 -1.82
N TYR A 30 19.34 -5.28 -2.02
CA TYR A 30 18.10 -5.84 -2.56
C TYR A 30 16.89 -5.51 -1.68
N ILE A 31 16.96 -5.79 -0.37
CA ILE A 31 15.88 -5.50 0.58
C ILE A 31 15.56 -3.99 0.62
N ARG A 32 16.58 -3.13 0.59
CA ARG A 32 16.38 -1.67 0.51
C ARG A 32 15.64 -1.26 -0.76
N GLY A 33 16.02 -1.80 -1.92
CA GLY A 33 15.32 -1.55 -3.19
C GLY A 33 13.85 -1.94 -3.15
N LEU A 34 13.54 -3.11 -2.58
CA LEU A 34 12.15 -3.55 -2.37
C LEU A 34 11.40 -2.62 -1.42
N THR A 35 12.04 -2.20 -0.33
CA THR A 35 11.46 -1.31 0.68
C THR A 35 11.13 0.06 0.09
N ILE A 36 12.08 0.66 -0.65
CA ILE A 36 11.89 1.96 -1.32
C ILE A 36 10.74 1.88 -2.31
N THR A 37 10.70 0.82 -3.13
CA THR A 37 9.62 0.61 -4.12
C THR A 37 8.27 0.49 -3.44
N TYR A 38 8.18 -0.29 -2.35
CA TYR A 38 6.96 -0.46 -1.58
C TYR A 38 6.49 0.87 -0.95
N VAL A 39 7.39 1.62 -0.31
CA VAL A 39 7.07 2.92 0.31
C VAL A 39 6.64 3.93 -0.74
N ALA A 40 7.32 3.99 -1.89
CA ALA A 40 6.97 4.89 -2.99
C ALA A 40 5.55 4.61 -3.51
N ARG A 41 5.18 3.33 -3.69
CA ARG A 41 3.81 2.94 -4.06
C ARG A 41 2.80 3.39 -3.00
N LYS A 42 3.07 3.11 -1.72
CA LYS A 42 2.22 3.50 -0.61
C LYS A 42 2.02 5.02 -0.51
N ASN A 43 3.07 5.81 -0.75
CA ASN A 43 2.98 7.27 -0.76
C ASN A 43 2.14 7.79 -1.92
N LYS A 44 2.27 7.17 -3.12
CA LYS A 44 1.43 7.50 -4.27
C LYS A 44 -0.04 7.20 -4.00
N ASP A 45 -0.34 6.06 -3.37
CA ASP A 45 -1.70 5.68 -3.02
C ASP A 45 -2.30 6.64 -1.97
N LYS A 46 -1.53 6.99 -0.93
CA LYS A 46 -1.94 8.03 0.04
C LYS A 46 -2.26 9.36 -0.63
N LYS A 47 -1.40 9.82 -1.56
CA LYS A 47 -1.62 11.07 -2.29
C LYS A 47 -2.95 11.02 -3.07
N LYS A 48 -3.23 9.92 -3.77
CA LYS A 48 -4.50 9.74 -4.48
C LYS A 48 -5.70 9.76 -3.54
N THR A 49 -5.60 9.14 -2.36
CA THR A 49 -6.66 9.19 -1.36
C THR A 49 -6.93 10.61 -0.89
N THR A 50 -5.88 11.40 -0.64
CA THR A 50 -6.02 12.83 -0.30
C THR A 50 -6.68 13.62 -1.43
N GLU A 51 -6.22 13.44 -2.68
CA GLU A 51 -6.81 14.11 -3.86
C GLU A 51 -8.29 13.74 -4.03
N LEU A 52 -8.69 12.49 -3.79
CA LEU A 52 -10.09 12.05 -3.84
C LEU A 52 -10.94 12.69 -2.75
N GLN A 53 -10.40 12.86 -1.54
CA GLN A 53 -11.09 13.51 -0.44
C GLN A 53 -11.30 15.00 -0.73
N GLU A 54 -10.26 15.69 -1.19
CA GLU A 54 -10.35 17.10 -1.62
C GLU A 54 -11.40 17.27 -2.73
N LYS A 55 -11.38 16.39 -3.73
CA LYS A 55 -12.40 16.39 -4.80
C LYS A 55 -13.81 16.17 -4.25
N HIS A 56 -13.99 15.27 -3.29
CA HIS A 56 -15.28 15.04 -2.67
C HIS A 56 -15.80 16.32 -1.97
N ASP A 57 -14.93 17.00 -1.22
CA ASP A 57 -15.27 18.23 -0.49
C ASP A 57 -15.59 19.40 -1.45
N GLU A 58 -14.87 19.50 -2.57
CA GLU A 58 -15.17 20.46 -3.63
C GLU A 58 -16.53 20.20 -4.28
N LEU A 59 -16.86 18.93 -4.55
CA LEU A 59 -18.15 18.55 -5.13
C LEU A 59 -19.30 18.85 -4.16
N GLU A 60 -19.13 18.60 -2.87
CA GLU A 60 -20.08 19.00 -1.82
C GLU A 60 -20.32 20.51 -1.83
N HIS A 61 -19.25 21.30 -1.88
CA HIS A 61 -19.38 22.75 -1.92
C HIS A 61 -20.07 23.25 -3.20
N ARG A 62 -19.82 22.61 -4.35
CA ARG A 62 -20.51 22.92 -5.60
C ARG A 62 -21.99 22.52 -5.56
N MET A 63 -22.33 21.38 -4.96
CA MET A 63 -23.71 20.94 -4.77
C MET A 63 -24.52 21.92 -3.91
N GLN A 64 -23.90 22.55 -2.91
CA GLN A 64 -24.56 23.59 -2.12
C GLN A 64 -24.97 24.80 -2.97
N LYS A 65 -24.19 25.14 -4.01
CA LYS A 65 -24.47 26.25 -4.94
C LYS A 65 -25.45 25.84 -6.05
N GLU A 66 -25.38 24.59 -6.51
CA GLU A 66 -26.18 24.06 -7.62
C GLU A 66 -26.85 22.72 -7.24
N PRO A 67 -27.84 22.72 -6.34
CA PRO A 67 -28.39 21.49 -5.76
C PRO A 67 -29.16 20.60 -6.75
N GLN A 68 -29.59 21.15 -7.88
CA GLN A 68 -30.28 20.41 -8.94
C GLN A 68 -29.34 19.84 -10.00
N ASN A 69 -28.03 20.10 -9.91
CA ASN A 69 -27.06 19.62 -10.88
C ASN A 69 -26.81 18.11 -10.69
N LYS A 70 -27.51 17.30 -11.50
CA LYS A 70 -27.46 15.83 -11.46
C LYS A 70 -26.08 15.26 -11.77
N GLU A 71 -25.27 15.98 -12.56
CA GLU A 71 -23.92 15.52 -12.91
C GLU A 71 -22.98 15.62 -11.71
N ILE A 72 -22.99 16.76 -11.00
CA ILE A 72 -22.19 16.96 -9.78
C ILE A 72 -22.59 15.92 -8.71
N LYS A 73 -23.90 15.67 -8.56
CA LYS A 73 -24.39 14.65 -7.63
C LYS A 73 -23.87 13.25 -7.97
N LYS A 74 -23.96 12.86 -9.24
CA LYS A 74 -23.47 11.55 -9.70
C LYS A 74 -21.95 11.42 -9.49
N GLU A 75 -21.19 12.47 -9.79
CA GLU A 75 -19.74 12.46 -9.61
C GLU A 75 -19.34 12.35 -8.12
N ARG A 76 -20.09 13.03 -7.24
CA ARG A 76 -19.91 12.95 -5.79
C ARG A 76 -20.19 11.54 -5.26
N GLU A 77 -21.31 10.93 -5.66
CA GLU A 77 -21.67 9.55 -5.28
C GLU A 77 -20.61 8.53 -5.73
N VAL A 78 -20.08 8.67 -6.95
CA VAL A 78 -18.99 7.80 -7.45
C VAL A 78 -17.71 8.01 -6.63
N THR A 79 -17.35 9.27 -6.36
CA THR A 79 -16.15 9.60 -5.57
C THR A 79 -16.25 9.05 -4.15
N GLU A 80 -17.40 9.22 -3.49
CA GLU A 80 -17.68 8.65 -2.17
C GLU A 80 -17.59 7.12 -2.17
N HIS A 81 -18.12 6.46 -3.19
CA HIS A 81 -18.02 5.01 -3.32
C HIS A 81 -16.56 4.53 -3.43
N ILE A 82 -15.73 5.21 -4.21
CA ILE A 82 -14.30 4.89 -4.35
C ILE A 82 -13.56 5.07 -3.02
N ILE A 83 -13.85 6.15 -2.28
CA ILE A 83 -13.29 6.38 -0.93
C ILE A 83 -13.68 5.24 0.01
N ASN A 84 -14.96 4.86 0.03
CA ASN A 84 -15.45 3.78 0.88
C ASN A 84 -14.81 2.42 0.56
N LEU A 85 -14.64 2.07 -0.72
CA LEU A 85 -13.94 0.85 -1.11
C LEU A 85 -12.48 0.86 -0.63
N THR A 86 -11.81 2.02 -0.75
CA THR A 86 -10.42 2.19 -0.30
C THR A 86 -10.30 1.98 1.21
N LEU A 87 -11.19 2.58 2.00
CA LEU A 87 -11.25 2.40 3.46
C LEU A 87 -11.50 0.94 3.85
N GLN A 88 -12.42 0.25 3.18
CA GLN A 88 -12.68 -1.16 3.42
C GLN A 88 -11.44 -2.03 3.16
N ASP A 89 -10.69 -1.75 2.10
CA ASP A 89 -9.47 -2.49 1.79
C ASP A 89 -8.35 -2.22 2.81
N GLU A 90 -8.20 -0.98 3.29
CA GLU A 90 -7.30 -0.66 4.40
C GLU A 90 -7.68 -1.41 5.68
N MET A 91 -8.97 -1.46 6.03
CA MET A 91 -9.45 -2.24 7.19
C MET A 91 -9.13 -3.73 7.04
N LYS A 92 -9.32 -4.32 5.87
CA LYS A 92 -8.96 -5.72 5.61
C LYS A 92 -7.46 -5.97 5.79
N GLN A 93 -6.61 -5.05 5.35
CA GLN A 93 -5.16 -5.16 5.57
C GLN A 93 -4.80 -5.07 7.06
N ASN A 94 -5.40 -4.13 7.79
CA ASN A 94 -5.18 -3.97 9.22
C ASN A 94 -5.62 -5.21 10.01
N LEU A 95 -6.79 -5.79 9.68
CA LEU A 95 -7.26 -7.05 10.28
C LEU A 95 -6.29 -8.21 10.03
N ARG A 96 -5.75 -8.34 8.81
CA ARG A 96 -4.72 -9.33 8.50
C ARG A 96 -3.48 -9.15 9.37
N MET A 97 -3.02 -7.91 9.54
CA MET A 97 -1.85 -7.60 10.35
C MET A 97 -2.07 -7.89 11.84
N VAL A 98 -3.23 -7.50 12.39
CA VAL A 98 -3.59 -7.82 13.79
C VAL A 98 -3.64 -9.33 14.00
N LYS A 99 -4.24 -10.06 13.05
CA LYS A 99 -4.30 -11.53 13.08
C LYS A 99 -2.89 -12.14 13.08
N GLN A 100 -2.00 -11.69 12.19
CA GLN A 100 -0.61 -12.13 12.13
C GLN A 100 0.11 -11.89 13.48
N ASN A 101 0.02 -10.67 14.01
CA ASN A 101 0.64 -10.29 15.27
C ASN A 101 0.12 -11.13 16.46
N TYR A 102 -1.17 -11.51 16.45
CA TYR A 102 -1.75 -12.39 17.45
C TYR A 102 -1.14 -13.81 17.39
N PHE A 103 -1.04 -14.40 16.20
CA PHE A 103 -0.41 -15.71 16.03
C PHE A 103 1.09 -15.70 16.35
N ASP A 104 1.82 -14.66 15.95
CA ASP A 104 3.25 -14.52 16.26
C ASP A 104 3.50 -14.40 17.78
N LYS A 105 2.52 -13.89 18.54
CA LYS A 105 2.57 -13.85 20.02
C LYS A 105 2.26 -15.18 20.69
N LEU A 106 1.43 -16.02 20.06
CA LEU A 106 1.06 -17.36 20.58
C LEU A 106 2.03 -18.46 20.14
N GLY A 107 2.77 -18.25 19.04
CA GLY A 107 3.81 -19.16 18.54
C GLY A 107 5.17 -19.03 19.23
N ARG A 108 5.21 -18.46 20.44
CA ARG A 108 6.39 -18.39 21.31
C ARG A 108 6.11 -19.07 22.64
#